data_AF-A0A2M7GCB5-F1
#
_entry.id   AF-A0A2M7GCB5-F1
#
_cell.length_a   1.000
_cell.length_b   1.000
_cell.length_c   1.000
_cell.angle_alpha   90.00
_cell.angle_beta   90.00
_cell.angle_gamma   90.00
#
_symmetry.space_group_name_H-M   'P 1'
#
loop_
_entity.id
_entity.type
_entity.pdbx_description
1 polymer ?
#
loop_
_entity_poly.entity_id
_entity_poly.type
_entity_poly.pdbx_seq_one_letter_code
_entity_poly.pdbx_strand_id
1 'polypeptide(L)'
;MKQKRFAIGIAIFVALTIMGVWGYKVFINANSKPAHPSPTGSQPVLDITYCGADPSGLCVVSCGVETEGGMLVNFITPGLSFPDFYLKIQWHGNEIVYECQRVEGFPTSISCVGEQIPLGETIELEVFSKTEDHLIAKGSLVISSLALPTPITVSTTKISPTPPSQATPTATAVNSYPSYP
;
A
#
# COMPACT_ATOMS: atom_id res chain seq x y z
N MET A 1 13.49 36.50 66.97
CA MET A 1 13.64 35.23 66.19
C MET A 1 12.39 34.78 65.42
N LYS A 2 11.15 34.87 65.96
CA LYS A 2 9.93 34.35 65.30
C LYS A 2 9.68 34.86 63.86
N GLN A 3 9.95 36.14 63.59
CA GLN A 3 9.62 36.81 62.31
C GLN A 3 10.34 36.19 61.08
N LYS A 4 11.60 35.77 61.20
CA LYS A 4 12.36 35.14 60.10
C LYS A 4 11.79 33.78 59.68
N ARG A 5 11.15 33.04 60.59
CA ARG A 5 10.53 31.74 60.29
C ARG A 5 9.23 31.89 59.47
N PHE A 6 8.51 33.01 59.62
CA PHE A 6 7.30 33.28 58.85
C PHE A 6 7.60 33.61 57.37
N ALA A 7 8.64 34.42 57.12
CA ALA A 7 9.04 34.79 55.76
C ALA A 7 9.47 33.57 54.91
N ILE A 8 10.19 32.62 55.51
CA ILE A 8 10.63 31.39 54.84
C ILE A 8 9.43 30.51 54.46
N GLY A 9 8.42 30.41 55.32
CA GLY A 9 7.19 29.66 55.04
C GLY A 9 6.42 30.21 53.84
N ILE A 10 6.29 31.54 53.74
CA ILE A 10 5.62 32.21 52.61
C ILE A 10 6.39 31.96 51.30
N ALA A 11 7.73 32.08 51.31
CA ALA A 11 8.55 31.85 50.13
C ALA A 11 8.41 30.43 49.56
N ILE A 12 8.38 29.41 50.44
CA ILE A 12 8.18 28.00 50.05
C ILE A 12 6.77 27.81 49.47
N PHE A 13 5.74 28.39 50.08
CA PHE A 13 4.37 28.25 49.59
C PHE A 13 4.18 28.88 48.20
N VAL A 14 4.77 30.05 47.95
CA VAL A 14 4.77 30.71 46.63
C VAL A 14 5.52 29.87 45.59
N ALA A 15 6.68 29.30 45.93
CA ALA A 15 7.42 28.45 45.00
C ALA A 15 6.63 27.18 44.59
N LEU A 16 5.95 26.56 45.55
CA LEU A 16 5.11 25.38 45.30
C LEU A 16 3.88 25.69 44.44
N THR A 17 3.21 26.84 44.64
CA THR A 17 2.07 27.20 43.80
C THR A 17 2.49 27.50 42.36
N ILE A 18 3.64 28.15 42.14
CA ILE A 18 4.17 28.41 40.80
C ILE A 18 4.48 27.08 40.07
N MET A 19 5.20 26.15 40.71
CA MET A 19 5.50 24.86 40.09
C MET A 19 4.24 24.01 39.85
N GLY A 20 3.26 24.04 40.77
CA GLY A 20 1.97 23.36 40.58
C GLY A 20 1.17 23.88 39.38
N VAL A 21 1.08 25.20 39.22
CA VAL A 21 0.37 25.81 38.08
C VAL A 21 1.07 25.52 36.75
N TRP A 22 2.40 25.59 36.71
CA TRP A 22 3.17 25.24 35.50
C TRP A 22 3.03 23.76 35.14
N GLY A 23 3.21 22.85 36.10
CA GLY A 23 3.04 21.41 35.88
C GLY A 23 1.63 21.05 35.40
N TYR A 24 0.59 21.66 35.98
CA TYR A 24 -0.80 21.47 35.57
C TYR A 24 -1.08 21.95 34.14
N LYS A 25 -0.50 23.09 33.73
CA LYS A 25 -0.62 23.60 32.35
C LYS A 25 0.07 22.70 31.34
N VAL A 26 1.27 22.21 31.63
CA VAL A 26 1.98 21.24 30.77
C VAL A 26 1.19 19.93 30.66
N PHE A 27 0.67 19.41 31.78
CA PHE A 27 -0.10 18.17 31.78
C PHE A 27 -1.41 18.25 30.96
N ILE A 28 -2.18 19.35 31.09
CA ILE A 28 -3.37 19.57 30.25
C ILE A 28 -2.99 19.66 28.77
N ASN A 29 -1.91 20.37 28.43
CA ASN A 29 -1.52 20.55 27.04
C ASN A 29 -1.00 19.24 26.41
N ALA A 30 -0.35 18.38 27.20
CA ALA A 30 0.10 17.05 26.77
C ALA A 30 -1.04 16.04 26.61
N ASN A 31 -2.09 16.11 27.44
CA ASN A 31 -3.25 15.22 27.34
C ASN A 31 -4.34 15.73 26.37
N SER A 32 -4.13 16.90 25.76
CA SER A 32 -4.98 17.43 24.71
C SER A 32 -4.73 16.63 23.41
N LYS A 33 -5.38 15.47 23.27
CA LYS A 33 -5.57 14.83 21.95
C LYS A 33 -6.09 15.93 21.00
N PRO A 34 -5.49 16.14 19.82
CA PRO A 34 -5.97 17.16 18.90
C PRO A 34 -7.45 16.91 18.62
N ALA A 35 -8.29 17.91 18.91
CA ALA A 35 -9.71 17.82 18.67
C ALA A 35 -9.91 17.67 17.16
N HIS A 36 -10.31 16.46 16.74
CA HIS A 36 -10.46 16.10 15.34
C HIS A 36 -11.44 17.09 14.67
N PRO A 37 -10.99 17.93 13.72
CA PRO A 37 -11.88 18.89 13.09
C PRO A 37 -12.89 18.13 12.24
N SER A 38 -14.16 18.14 12.66
CA SER A 38 -15.25 17.52 11.90
C SER A 38 -15.32 18.16 10.51
N PRO A 39 -15.09 17.43 9.40
CA PRO A 39 -14.91 18.07 8.10
C PRO A 39 -16.25 18.49 7.49
N THR A 40 -16.50 19.80 7.44
CA THR A 40 -17.47 20.36 6.50
C THR A 40 -16.93 20.18 5.07
N GLY A 41 -17.26 19.05 4.44
CA GLY A 41 -16.78 18.68 3.12
C GLY A 41 -15.74 17.54 3.10
N SER A 42 -15.94 16.50 3.91
CA SER A 42 -15.12 15.27 3.84
C SER A 42 -15.09 14.71 2.42
N GLN A 43 -13.88 14.59 1.83
CA GLN A 43 -13.71 13.81 0.61
C GLN A 43 -14.18 12.37 0.85
N PRO A 44 -14.81 11.70 -0.12
CA PRO A 44 -15.22 10.32 0.04
C PRO A 44 -13.99 9.43 0.21
N VAL A 45 -13.95 8.66 1.29
CA VAL A 45 -12.91 7.64 1.49
C VAL A 45 -13.16 6.50 0.52
N LEU A 46 -12.18 6.19 -0.33
CA LEU A 46 -12.26 5.08 -1.29
C LEU A 46 -12.08 3.73 -0.57
N ASP A 47 -12.73 2.68 -1.07
CA ASP A 47 -12.50 1.31 -0.63
C ASP A 47 -11.29 0.69 -1.38
N ILE A 48 -10.37 0.05 -0.66
CA ILE A 48 -9.18 -0.57 -1.23
C ILE A 48 -9.39 -2.08 -1.36
N THR A 49 -9.38 -2.56 -2.60
CA THR A 49 -9.45 -3.99 -2.93
C THR A 49 -8.30 -4.40 -3.85
N TYR A 50 -8.18 -5.71 -4.11
CA TYR A 50 -7.30 -6.19 -5.18
C TYR A 50 -7.80 -5.75 -6.56
N CYS A 51 -6.88 -5.39 -7.45
CA CYS A 51 -7.22 -4.96 -8.80
C CYS A 51 -7.90 -6.08 -9.61
N GLY A 52 -9.04 -5.76 -10.23
CA GLY A 52 -9.71 -6.61 -11.23
C GLY A 52 -9.13 -6.45 -12.64
N ALA A 53 -9.87 -6.91 -13.65
CA ALA A 53 -9.46 -6.80 -15.05
C ALA A 53 -9.33 -5.34 -15.54
N ASP A 54 -10.22 -4.46 -15.08
CA ASP A 54 -10.22 -3.02 -15.41
C ASP A 54 -10.15 -2.18 -14.12
N PRO A 55 -8.95 -1.73 -13.69
CA PRO A 55 -8.79 -0.91 -12.49
C PRO A 55 -9.20 0.54 -12.74
N SER A 56 -10.42 0.90 -12.32
CA SER A 56 -10.97 2.27 -12.40
C SER A 56 -10.74 3.12 -11.14
N GLY A 57 -10.12 2.54 -10.10
CA GLY A 57 -9.90 3.16 -8.78
C GLY A 57 -8.52 2.82 -8.21
N LEU A 58 -8.24 3.29 -6.99
CA LEU A 58 -7.06 2.87 -6.24
C LEU A 58 -7.22 1.40 -5.83
N CYS A 59 -6.31 0.53 -6.25
CA CYS A 59 -6.36 -0.90 -5.95
C CYS A 59 -4.98 -1.53 -5.77
N VAL A 60 -4.90 -2.63 -5.04
CA VAL A 60 -3.67 -3.40 -4.81
C VAL A 60 -3.46 -4.38 -5.97
N VAL A 61 -2.31 -4.30 -6.62
CA VAL A 61 -1.91 -5.24 -7.69
C VAL A 61 -1.28 -6.48 -7.09
N SER A 62 -0.34 -6.31 -6.17
CA SER A 62 0.42 -7.40 -5.57
C SER A 62 1.02 -7.01 -4.24
N CYS A 63 1.18 -8.00 -3.37
CA CYS A 63 2.00 -7.94 -2.16
C CYS A 63 3.17 -8.92 -2.32
N GLY A 64 4.33 -8.60 -1.76
CA GLY A 64 5.52 -9.44 -1.86
C GLY A 64 6.61 -9.03 -0.86
N VAL A 65 7.80 -9.59 -1.06
CA VAL A 65 9.00 -9.29 -0.26
C VAL A 65 10.04 -8.67 -1.20
N GLU A 66 10.62 -7.55 -0.79
CA GLU A 66 11.69 -6.87 -1.53
C GLU A 66 13.07 -7.52 -1.24
N THR A 67 14.08 -7.18 -2.04
CA THR A 67 15.45 -7.71 -1.92
C THR A 67 16.12 -7.49 -0.57
N GLU A 68 15.69 -6.48 0.20
CA GLU A 68 16.21 -6.20 1.55
C GLU A 68 15.41 -6.90 2.66
N GLY A 69 14.40 -7.70 2.32
CA GLY A 69 13.55 -8.43 3.27
C GLY A 69 12.32 -7.65 3.76
N GLY A 70 12.19 -6.37 3.42
CA GLY A 70 10.98 -5.58 3.66
C GLY A 70 9.78 -6.10 2.86
N MET A 71 8.56 -5.74 3.29
CA MET A 71 7.35 -6.04 2.54
C MET A 71 7.08 -4.95 1.50
N LEU A 72 6.76 -5.39 0.28
CA LEU A 72 6.43 -4.57 -0.87
C LEU A 72 4.92 -4.69 -1.17
N VAL A 73 4.24 -3.56 -1.34
CA VAL A 73 2.84 -3.49 -1.80
C VAL A 73 2.76 -2.58 -3.01
N ASN A 74 2.28 -3.12 -4.14
CA ASN A 74 2.12 -2.38 -5.38
C ASN A 74 0.66 -1.97 -5.59
N PHE A 75 0.44 -0.71 -5.97
CA PHE A 75 -0.87 -0.12 -6.22
C PHE A 75 -0.98 0.39 -7.66
N ILE A 76 -2.19 0.33 -8.23
CA ILE A 76 -2.60 1.16 -9.37
C ILE A 76 -3.47 2.29 -8.85
N THR A 77 -3.25 3.49 -9.37
CA THR A 77 -4.04 4.71 -9.12
C THR A 77 -4.96 5.03 -10.30
N PRO A 78 -6.09 5.73 -10.07
CA PRO A 78 -7.07 6.06 -11.12
C PRO A 78 -6.57 7.10 -12.14
N GLY A 79 -5.39 7.70 -11.97
CA GLY A 79 -4.84 8.66 -12.92
C GLY A 79 -3.60 9.40 -12.43
N LEU A 80 -2.95 10.12 -13.34
CA LEU A 80 -1.69 10.82 -13.08
C LEU A 80 -1.79 11.86 -11.96
N SER A 81 -2.94 12.52 -11.85
CA SER A 81 -3.24 13.56 -10.86
C SER A 81 -3.67 13.03 -9.49
N PHE A 82 -3.63 11.70 -9.26
CA PHE A 82 -3.81 11.16 -7.92
C PHE A 82 -2.69 11.71 -7.01
N PRO A 83 -2.97 12.11 -5.75
CA PRO A 83 -1.95 12.65 -4.87
C PRO A 83 -0.89 11.60 -4.52
N ASP A 84 0.31 12.06 -4.21
CA ASP A 84 1.30 11.20 -3.58
C ASP A 84 0.85 10.90 -2.15
N PHE A 85 1.00 9.64 -1.74
CA PHE A 85 0.49 9.13 -0.47
C PHE A 85 1.55 8.34 0.29
N TYR A 86 1.25 8.02 1.54
CA TYR A 86 1.92 6.98 2.30
C TYR A 86 0.87 5.97 2.77
N LEU A 87 1.31 4.75 3.09
CA LEU A 87 0.42 3.68 3.52
C LEU A 87 0.62 3.44 5.02
N LYS A 88 -0.48 3.39 5.77
CA LYS A 88 -0.52 2.82 7.11
C LYS A 88 -1.14 1.43 7.05
N ILE A 89 -0.56 0.49 7.79
CA ILE A 89 -1.09 -0.84 7.96
C ILE A 89 -1.37 -1.05 9.44
N GLN A 90 -2.61 -1.42 9.78
CA GLN A 90 -2.97 -1.84 11.14
C GLN A 90 -2.88 -3.38 11.22
N TRP A 91 -2.01 -3.88 12.10
CA TRP A 91 -1.72 -5.31 12.27
C TRP A 91 -1.59 -5.67 13.75
N HIS A 92 -2.45 -6.57 14.25
CA HIS A 92 -2.62 -6.89 15.69
C HIS A 92 -2.75 -5.66 16.62
N GLY A 93 -3.31 -4.56 16.11
CA GLY A 93 -3.44 -3.30 16.85
C GLY A 93 -2.17 -2.43 16.88
N ASN A 94 -1.13 -2.81 16.14
CA ASN A 94 0.04 -1.96 15.88
C ASN A 94 -0.13 -1.23 14.54
N GLU A 95 0.25 0.05 14.52
CA GLU A 95 0.30 0.87 13.31
C GLU A 95 1.71 0.81 12.71
N ILE A 96 1.82 0.37 11.46
CA ILE A 96 3.08 0.31 10.70
C ILE A 96 2.97 1.25 9.51
N VAL A 97 3.98 2.10 9.30
CA VAL A 97 4.00 3.10 8.22
C VAL A 97 4.94 2.65 7.11
N TYR A 98 4.43 2.67 5.88
CA TYR A 98 5.12 2.28 4.65
C TYR A 98 5.32 3.52 3.77
N GLU A 99 6.55 3.70 3.29
CA GLU A 99 6.87 4.79 2.37
C GLU A 99 6.51 4.39 0.94
N CYS A 100 5.65 5.19 0.30
CA CYS A 100 5.20 4.96 -1.06
C CYS A 100 5.83 5.95 -2.05
N GLN A 101 6.21 5.44 -3.22
CA GLN A 101 6.85 6.15 -4.32
C GLN A 101 6.25 5.69 -5.67
N ARG A 102 6.19 6.59 -6.66
CA ARG A 102 5.77 6.20 -8.03
C ARG A 102 6.87 5.40 -8.72
N VAL A 103 6.47 4.39 -9.48
CA VAL A 103 7.40 3.57 -10.27
C VAL A 103 7.83 4.36 -11.52
N GLU A 104 9.14 4.43 -11.76
CA GLU A 104 9.69 5.12 -12.94
C GLU A 104 9.14 4.49 -14.24
N GLY A 105 8.75 5.34 -15.20
CA GLY A 105 8.10 4.91 -16.44
C GLY A 105 6.62 4.50 -16.31
N PHE A 106 6.11 4.27 -15.09
CA PHE A 106 4.73 3.86 -14.82
C PHE A 106 4.05 4.80 -13.81
N PRO A 107 3.70 6.04 -14.20
CA PRO A 107 3.29 7.11 -13.28
C PRO A 107 1.93 6.91 -12.57
N THR A 108 1.16 5.89 -12.95
CA THR A 108 -0.05 5.43 -12.24
C THR A 108 0.23 4.26 -11.28
N SER A 109 1.43 3.66 -11.34
CA SER A 109 1.88 2.57 -10.47
C SER A 109 2.66 3.13 -9.29
N ILE A 110 2.33 2.68 -8.09
CA ILE A 110 2.98 3.09 -6.85
C ILE A 110 3.49 1.86 -6.10
N SER A 111 4.75 1.91 -5.70
CA SER A 111 5.41 0.93 -4.83
C SER A 111 5.45 1.48 -3.41
N CYS A 112 4.97 0.70 -2.44
CA CYS A 112 5.04 1.00 -1.00
C CYS A 112 5.92 -0.04 -0.31
N VAL A 113 6.94 0.41 0.42
CA VAL A 113 7.91 -0.45 1.11
C VAL A 113 7.86 -0.18 2.62
N GLY A 114 7.94 -1.25 3.43
CA GLY A 114 7.94 -1.17 4.88
C GLY A 114 8.37 -2.47 5.58
N GLU A 115 8.13 -2.53 6.89
CA GLU A 115 8.45 -3.69 7.74
C GLU A 115 7.76 -4.97 7.25
N GLN A 116 8.38 -6.14 7.44
CA GLN A 116 7.82 -7.40 6.95
C GLN A 116 6.65 -7.87 7.82
N ILE A 117 5.47 -8.04 7.22
CA ILE A 117 4.30 -8.66 7.85
C ILE A 117 4.17 -10.12 7.37
N PRO A 118 3.84 -11.10 8.24
CA PRO A 118 3.65 -12.50 7.85
C PRO A 118 2.55 -12.70 6.79
N LEU A 119 2.82 -13.60 5.85
CA LEU A 119 1.87 -13.98 4.80
C LEU A 119 0.74 -14.84 5.38
N GLY A 120 -0.47 -14.71 4.80
CA GLY A 120 -1.68 -15.40 5.24
C GLY A 120 -2.48 -14.66 6.31
N GLU A 121 -1.99 -13.54 6.81
CA GLU A 121 -2.70 -12.70 7.79
C GLU A 121 -3.56 -11.62 7.14
N THR A 122 -4.65 -11.25 7.80
CA THR A 122 -5.50 -10.13 7.41
C THR A 122 -4.96 -8.83 8.00
N ILE A 123 -4.83 -7.80 7.16
CA ILE A 123 -4.41 -6.47 7.55
C ILE A 123 -5.44 -5.42 7.10
N GLU A 124 -5.59 -4.35 7.89
CA GLU A 124 -6.29 -3.15 7.43
C GLU A 124 -5.28 -2.17 6.83
N LEU A 125 -5.57 -1.68 5.63
CA LEU A 125 -4.77 -0.68 4.93
C LEU A 125 -5.48 0.66 4.99
N GLU A 126 -4.74 1.71 5.29
CA GLU A 126 -5.21 3.09 5.31
C GLU A 126 -4.22 3.96 4.53
N VAL A 127 -4.69 4.58 3.45
CA VAL A 127 -3.85 5.38 2.54
C VAL A 127 -4.06 6.85 2.84
N PHE A 128 -2.97 7.54 3.17
CA PHE A 128 -2.97 8.93 3.63
C PHE A 128 -2.25 9.86 2.66
N SER A 129 -2.84 11.03 2.38
CA SER A 129 -2.24 12.09 1.55
C SER A 129 -0.94 12.59 2.16
N LYS A 130 0.17 12.61 1.40
CA LYS A 130 1.43 13.24 1.86
C LYS A 130 1.33 14.76 1.96
N THR A 131 0.35 15.39 1.31
CA THR A 131 0.18 16.86 1.29
C THR A 131 -0.69 17.37 2.43
N GLU A 132 -1.74 16.64 2.78
CA GLU A 132 -2.81 17.09 3.70
C GLU A 132 -2.98 16.18 4.94
N ASP A 133 -2.23 15.06 5.02
CA ASP A 133 -2.28 14.05 6.10
C ASP A 133 -3.69 13.50 6.38
N HIS A 134 -4.55 13.46 5.36
CA HIS A 134 -5.91 12.92 5.45
C HIS A 134 -6.03 11.53 4.83
N LEU A 135 -6.95 10.74 5.37
CA LEU A 135 -7.33 9.43 4.85
C LEU A 135 -8.02 9.59 3.49
N ILE A 136 -7.40 9.07 2.43
CA ILE A 136 -7.95 9.03 1.07
C ILE A 136 -8.71 7.73 0.85
N ALA A 137 -8.19 6.61 1.36
CA ALA A 137 -8.76 5.29 1.10
C ALA A 137 -8.49 4.33 2.27
N LYS A 138 -9.39 3.37 2.49
CA LYS A 138 -9.24 2.30 3.48
C LYS A 138 -9.72 0.98 2.90
N GLY A 139 -9.11 -0.14 3.30
CA GLY A 139 -9.59 -1.48 2.96
C GLY A 139 -9.04 -2.55 3.89
N SER A 140 -9.48 -3.79 3.72
CA SER A 140 -9.00 -4.95 4.48
C SER A 140 -8.69 -6.09 3.51
N LEU A 141 -7.47 -6.63 3.58
CA LEU A 141 -7.03 -7.72 2.69
C LEU A 141 -6.15 -8.73 3.42
N VAL A 142 -6.17 -9.96 2.90
CA VAL A 142 -5.29 -11.05 3.35
C VAL A 142 -4.00 -10.99 2.53
N ILE A 143 -2.84 -10.95 3.17
CA ILE A 143 -1.54 -10.91 2.48
C ILE A 143 -1.26 -12.28 1.86
N SER A 144 -1.70 -12.49 0.62
CA SER A 144 -1.48 -13.75 -0.08
C SER A 144 -0.09 -13.82 -0.72
N SER A 145 0.60 -14.95 -0.56
CA SER A 145 1.81 -15.29 -1.34
C SER A 145 1.48 -15.57 -2.81
N LEU A 146 0.21 -15.82 -3.13
CA LEU A 146 -0.29 -16.05 -4.47
C LEU A 146 -0.60 -14.70 -5.13
N ALA A 147 0.45 -14.01 -5.59
CA ALA A 147 0.27 -12.94 -6.57
C ALA A 147 -0.47 -13.52 -7.79
N LEU A 148 -1.66 -13.00 -8.10
CA LEU A 148 -2.42 -13.45 -9.27
C LEU A 148 -1.59 -13.16 -10.53
N PRO A 149 -1.36 -14.14 -11.41
CA PRO A 149 -0.65 -13.88 -12.65
C PRO A 149 -1.51 -12.97 -13.53
N THR A 150 -0.97 -11.80 -13.88
CA THR A 150 -1.55 -10.95 -14.93
C THR A 150 -1.58 -11.74 -16.24
N PRO A 151 -2.75 -11.89 -16.90
CA PRO A 151 -2.83 -12.54 -18.19
C PRO A 151 -2.21 -11.64 -19.26
N ILE A 152 -0.90 -11.79 -19.48
CA ILE A 152 -0.21 -11.21 -20.64
C ILE A 152 -0.73 -11.88 -21.91
N THR A 153 -1.76 -11.27 -22.52
CA THR A 153 -2.25 -11.64 -23.86
C THR A 153 -1.23 -11.17 -24.89
N VAL A 154 -0.15 -11.94 -25.05
CA VAL A 154 0.82 -11.75 -26.13
C VAL A 154 0.19 -12.24 -27.42
N SER A 155 -0.48 -11.34 -28.15
CA SER A 155 -1.01 -11.61 -29.50
C SER A 155 0.12 -12.01 -30.44
N THR A 156 0.34 -13.31 -30.58
CA THR A 156 1.41 -13.88 -31.41
C THR A 156 0.95 -13.89 -32.86
N THR A 157 1.23 -12.80 -33.59
CA THR A 157 1.03 -12.74 -35.04
C THR A 157 2.01 -13.68 -35.74
N LYS A 158 1.56 -14.91 -35.99
CA LYS A 158 2.36 -16.00 -36.57
C LYS A 158 2.25 -16.01 -38.11
N ILE A 159 3.22 -15.38 -38.77
CA ILE A 159 3.55 -15.52 -40.21
C ILE A 159 5.07 -15.30 -40.27
N SER A 160 5.93 -16.09 -40.95
CA SER A 160 5.78 -17.01 -42.08
C SER A 160 6.94 -18.04 -42.08
N PRO A 161 6.76 -19.30 -42.55
CA PRO A 161 7.87 -20.23 -42.77
C PRO A 161 8.41 -20.17 -44.22
N THR A 162 9.72 -19.88 -44.36
CA THR A 162 10.47 -19.91 -45.63
C THR A 162 10.64 -21.35 -46.15
N PRO A 163 10.47 -21.62 -47.46
CA PRO A 163 10.58 -22.98 -48.02
C PRO A 163 12.03 -23.36 -48.43
N PRO A 164 12.45 -24.63 -48.25
CA PRO A 164 13.67 -25.16 -48.84
C PRO A 164 13.42 -26.15 -50.01
N SER A 165 14.09 -25.85 -51.13
CA SER A 165 14.61 -26.71 -52.20
C SER A 165 13.79 -27.84 -52.85
N GLN A 166 13.69 -27.70 -54.17
CA GLN A 166 13.29 -28.67 -55.19
C GLN A 166 14.32 -29.81 -55.39
N ALA A 167 13.84 -31.06 -55.53
CA ALA A 167 14.45 -32.12 -56.36
C ALA A 167 13.42 -33.25 -56.65
N THR A 168 13.33 -33.69 -57.91
CA THR A 168 12.40 -34.73 -58.42
C THR A 168 13.20 -35.98 -58.80
N PRO A 169 12.71 -37.21 -58.53
CA PRO A 169 12.22 -38.09 -59.61
C PRO A 169 10.88 -38.77 -59.25
N THR A 170 9.85 -38.73 -60.11
CA THR A 170 9.57 -39.65 -61.25
C THR A 170 8.82 -40.93 -60.83
N ALA A 171 7.74 -41.24 -61.57
CA ALA A 171 6.67 -42.14 -61.16
C ALA A 171 6.78 -43.60 -61.68
N THR A 172 5.88 -44.46 -61.17
CA THR A 172 5.26 -45.70 -61.74
C THR A 172 5.20 -46.78 -60.64
N ALA A 173 4.14 -47.54 -60.34
CA ALA A 173 2.68 -47.57 -60.48
C ALA A 173 2.22 -49.00 -60.05
N VAL A 174 0.91 -49.27 -60.00
CA VAL A 174 0.25 -50.61 -60.05
C VAL A 174 0.00 -51.37 -58.71
N ASN A 175 -1.29 -51.36 -58.30
CA ASN A 175 -2.13 -52.40 -57.64
C ASN A 175 -1.67 -53.06 -56.29
N SER A 176 -2.52 -53.63 -55.42
CA SER A 176 -3.96 -54.01 -55.49
C SER A 176 -4.58 -54.14 -54.07
N TYR A 177 -5.91 -53.91 -53.95
CA TYR A 177 -6.80 -54.45 -52.88
C TYR A 177 -7.06 -55.96 -53.09
N PRO A 178 -7.81 -56.74 -52.25
CA PRO A 178 -8.61 -56.44 -51.03
C PRO A 178 -8.06 -57.24 -49.78
N SER A 179 -8.75 -57.56 -48.67
CA SER A 179 -10.16 -57.50 -48.23
C SER A 179 -10.30 -57.49 -46.68
N TYR A 180 -11.53 -57.32 -46.17
CA TYR A 180 -12.02 -57.76 -44.85
C TYR A 180 -12.59 -59.20 -44.95
N PRO A 181 -12.71 -59.97 -43.83
CA PRO A 181 -13.83 -59.81 -42.90
C PRO A 181 -13.44 -59.64 -41.41
#